data_AF-A0A3L7PGT6-F1
#
_entry.id   AF-A0A3L7PGT6-F1
#
_cell.length_a   1.000
_cell.length_b   1.000
_cell.length_c   1.000
_cell.angle_alpha   90.00
_cell.angle_beta   90.00
_cell.angle_gamma   90.00
#
_symmetry.space_group_name_H-M   'P 1'
#
loop_
_entity.id
_entity.type
_entity.pdbx_description
1 polymer ?
#
loop_
_entity_poly.entity_id
_entity_poly.type
_entity_poly.pdbx_seq_one_letter_code
_entity_poly.pdbx_strand_id
1 'polypeptide(L)'
;MTKFIHSKLITTLIHDEAGFIVSAELVLVATVGVLAMVVGLSEVALNVNNELEDIGSAFGSINQTFVQKGVLGHQGYSAGTEFKDNADHCDNTCDIQPLAPSSEF
;
A
#
# COMPACT_ATOMS: atom_id res chain seq x y z
N MET A 1 23.00 55.76 16.32
CA MET A 1 22.82 54.76 17.40
C MET A 1 22.45 53.37 16.87
N THR A 2 21.67 53.26 15.80
CA THR A 2 21.27 51.98 15.16
C THR A 2 22.41 51.18 14.52
N LYS A 3 23.45 51.80 13.95
CA LYS A 3 24.58 51.08 13.31
C LYS A 3 25.36 50.14 14.26
N PHE A 4 25.45 50.47 15.55
CA PHE A 4 26.13 49.63 16.55
C PHE A 4 25.31 48.42 17.02
N ILE A 5 23.97 48.51 16.94
CA ILE A 5 23.06 47.43 17.35
C ILE A 5 23.06 46.32 16.30
N HIS A 6 23.00 46.67 15.02
CA HIS A 6 23.04 45.70 13.91
C HIS A 6 24.37 44.92 13.90
N SER A 7 25.50 45.60 14.11
CA SER A 7 26.81 44.93 14.17
C SER A 7 26.93 43.99 15.36
N LYS A 8 26.39 44.36 16.54
CA LYS A 8 26.40 43.47 17.70
C LYS A 8 25.52 42.24 17.50
N LEU A 9 24.32 42.39 16.95
CA LEU A 9 23.44 41.26 16.66
C LEU A 9 24.08 40.25 15.70
N ILE A 10 24.74 40.72 14.63
CA ILE A 10 25.42 39.83 13.69
C ILE A 10 26.57 39.09 14.38
N THR A 11 27.38 39.76 15.21
CA THR A 11 28.44 39.09 15.98
C THR A 11 27.87 38.08 16.98
N THR A 12 26.74 38.38 17.64
CA THR A 12 26.10 37.46 18.58
C THR A 12 25.54 36.22 17.85
N LEU A 13 24.93 36.38 16.68
CA LEU A 13 24.42 35.27 15.87
C LEU A 13 25.55 34.40 15.31
N ILE A 14 26.68 34.98 14.91
CA ILE A 14 27.84 34.23 14.39
C ILE A 14 28.53 33.41 15.50
N HIS A 15 28.45 33.84 16.76
CA HIS A 15 29.03 33.15 17.91
C HIS A 15 28.00 32.35 18.73
N ASP A 16 26.76 32.23 18.26
CA ASP A 16 25.72 31.45 18.94
C ASP A 16 25.79 29.98 18.54
N GLU A 17 26.54 29.20 19.31
CA GLU A 17 26.61 27.74 19.12
C GLU A 17 25.37 27.00 19.64
N ALA A 18 24.63 27.59 20.59
CA ALA A 18 23.43 26.98 21.13
C ALA A 18 22.30 26.94 20.07
N GLY A 19 22.15 28.02 19.31
CA GLY A 19 21.22 28.06 18.17
C GLY A 19 21.59 27.08 17.05
N PHE A 20 22.89 26.89 16.79
CA PHE A 20 23.37 25.94 15.78
C PHE A 20 23.05 24.48 16.16
N ILE A 21 23.34 24.07 17.40
CA ILE A 21 23.09 22.71 17.89
C ILE A 21 21.60 22.36 17.83
N VAL A 22 20.73 23.26 18.31
CA VAL A 22 19.27 23.03 18.31
C VAL A 22 18.72 22.95 16.88
N SER A 23 19.25 23.73 15.94
CA SER A 23 18.84 23.66 14.54
C SER A 23 19.24 22.33 13.89
N ALA A 24 20.42 21.79 14.22
CA ALA A 24 20.87 20.51 13.72
C ALA A 24 20.00 19.36 14.24
N GLU A 25 19.63 19.39 15.52
CA GLU A 25 18.72 18.40 16.12
C GLU A 25 17.32 18.45 15.49
N LEU A 26 16.79 19.66 15.24
CA LEU A 26 15.47 19.82 14.60
C LEU A 26 15.47 19.27 13.17
N VAL A 27 16.56 19.47 12.41
CA VAL A 27 16.71 18.91 11.06
C VAL A 27 16.77 17.38 11.12
N LEU A 28 17.47 16.80 12.10
CA LEU A 28 17.51 15.35 12.28
C LEU A 28 16.12 14.78 12.60
N VAL A 29 15.37 15.39 13.53
CA VAL A 29 14.01 14.96 13.86
C VAL A 29 13.07 15.12 12.67
N ALA A 30 13.16 16.25 11.95
CA ALA A 30 12.32 16.50 10.77
C ALA A 30 12.59 15.48 9.65
N THR A 31 13.86 15.14 9.39
CA THR A 31 14.22 14.16 8.36
C THR A 31 13.74 12.75 8.73
N VAL A 32 13.91 12.32 9.98
CA VAL A 32 13.35 11.05 10.46
C VAL A 32 11.82 11.05 10.36
N GLY A 33 11.16 12.15 10.71
CA GLY A 33 9.71 12.30 10.60
C GLY A 33 9.21 12.19 9.15
N VAL A 34 9.88 12.83 8.20
CA VAL A 34 9.54 12.74 6.77
C VAL A 34 9.72 11.30 6.27
N LEU A 35 10.82 10.64 6.61
CA LEU A 35 11.06 9.25 6.21
C LEU A 35 10.00 8.30 6.79
N ALA A 36 9.68 8.46 8.07
CA ALA A 36 8.63 7.67 8.73
C ALA A 36 7.25 7.89 8.07
N MET A 37 6.94 9.12 7.66
CA MET A 37 5.69 9.44 6.98
C MET A 37 5.63 8.84 5.58
N VAL A 38 6.72 8.89 4.81
CA VAL A 38 6.78 8.32 3.45
C VAL A 38 6.61 6.81 3.52
N VAL A 39 7.39 6.12 4.37
CA VAL A 39 7.26 4.67 4.56
C VAL A 39 5.87 4.32 5.07
N GLY A 40 5.36 5.03 6.07
CA GLY A 40 4.03 4.79 6.62
C GLY A 40 2.92 4.93 5.57
N LEU A 41 2.99 5.95 4.70
CA LEU A 41 2.00 6.14 3.64
C LEU A 41 2.09 5.04 2.57
N SER A 42 3.32 4.61 2.22
CA SER A 42 3.53 3.50 1.28
C SER A 42 2.93 2.19 1.79
N GLU A 43 3.17 1.84 3.05
CA GLU A 43 2.60 0.63 3.67
C GLU A 43 1.07 0.68 3.77
N VAL A 44 0.50 1.84 4.13
CA VAL A 44 -0.96 2.01 4.14
C VAL A 44 -1.56 1.83 2.75
N ALA A 45 -0.93 2.39 1.71
CA ALA A 45 -1.41 2.26 0.35
C ALA A 45 -1.37 0.80 -0.14
N LEU A 46 -0.28 0.09 0.13
CA LEU A 46 -0.16 -1.34 -0.20
C LEU A 46 -1.22 -2.17 0.54
N ASN A 47 -1.36 -1.97 1.84
CA ASN A 47 -2.29 -2.75 2.64
C ASN A 47 -3.76 -2.52 2.23
N VAL A 48 -4.13 -1.27 1.90
CA VAL A 48 -5.48 -0.97 1.38
C VAL A 48 -5.71 -1.65 0.03
N ASN A 49 -4.72 -1.64 -0.85
CA ASN A 49 -4.86 -2.28 -2.15
C ASN A 49 -5.01 -3.80 -2.03
N ASN A 50 -4.25 -4.45 -1.15
CA ASN A 50 -4.36 -5.89 -0.89
C ASN A 50 -5.76 -6.26 -0.36
N GLU A 51 -6.31 -5.48 0.58
CA GLU A 51 -7.66 -5.75 1.11
C GLU A 51 -8.75 -5.53 0.04
N LEU A 52 -8.59 -4.54 -0.84
CA LEU A 52 -9.52 -4.30 -1.94
C LEU A 52 -9.47 -5.41 -2.99
N GLU A 53 -8.29 -5.97 -3.23
CA GLU A 53 -8.11 -7.15 -4.05
C GLU A 53 -8.80 -8.37 -3.44
N ASP A 54 -8.58 -8.64 -2.16
CA ASP A 54 -9.23 -9.73 -1.42
C ASP A 54 -10.75 -9.60 -1.47
N ILE A 55 -11.29 -8.38 -1.35
CA ILE A 55 -12.72 -8.10 -1.56
C ILE A 55 -13.14 -8.42 -2.99
N GLY A 56 -12.36 -8.00 -4.00
CA GLY A 56 -12.64 -8.27 -5.41
C GLY A 56 -12.70 -9.76 -5.71
N SER A 57 -11.72 -10.53 -5.21
CA SER A 57 -11.68 -11.99 -5.30
C SER A 57 -12.85 -12.63 -4.56
N ALA A 58 -13.19 -12.15 -3.35
CA ALA A 58 -14.34 -12.63 -2.61
C ALA A 58 -15.63 -12.44 -3.42
N PHE A 59 -15.85 -11.27 -4.04
CA PHE A 59 -17.00 -11.02 -4.91
C PHE A 59 -16.99 -11.88 -6.17
N GLY A 60 -15.84 -12.11 -6.81
CA GLY A 60 -15.69 -13.05 -7.93
C GLY A 60 -16.01 -14.49 -7.53
N SER A 61 -15.62 -14.89 -6.31
CA SER A 61 -15.87 -16.22 -5.74
C SER A 61 -17.30 -16.44 -5.27
N ILE A 62 -18.13 -15.38 -5.19
CA ILE A 62 -19.57 -15.53 -4.97
C ILE A 62 -20.13 -16.24 -6.22
N ASN A 63 -20.23 -17.55 -6.06
CA ASN A 63 -20.64 -18.55 -7.03
C ASN A 63 -21.71 -18.06 -8.03
N GLN A 64 -21.30 -17.82 -9.29
CA GLN A 64 -22.21 -17.67 -10.44
C GLN A 64 -22.68 -19.02 -11.02
N THR A 65 -22.21 -20.14 -10.46
CA THR A 65 -22.46 -21.50 -10.94
C THR A 65 -23.57 -22.19 -10.15
N PHE A 66 -24.75 -22.29 -10.76
CA PHE A 66 -25.77 -23.23 -10.33
C PHE A 66 -25.46 -24.61 -10.93
N VAL A 67 -25.03 -25.57 -10.10
CA VAL A 67 -24.95 -26.99 -10.50
C VAL A 67 -26.25 -27.68 -10.11
N GLN A 68 -27.12 -27.88 -11.10
CA GLN A 68 -28.31 -28.71 -10.93
C GLN A 68 -27.96 -30.14 -11.34
N LYS A 69 -27.79 -31.05 -10.37
CA LYS A 69 -27.59 -32.48 -10.66
C LYS A 69 -28.89 -33.08 -11.21
N GLY A 70 -28.78 -33.80 -12.31
CA GLY A 70 -29.86 -34.60 -12.88
C GLY A 70 -30.15 -35.87 -12.06
N VAL A 71 -31.30 -36.49 -12.28
CA VAL A 71 -31.71 -37.72 -11.58
C VAL A 71 -31.44 -38.94 -12.46
N LEU A 72 -30.82 -39.98 -11.87
CA LEU A 72 -30.54 -41.28 -12.50
C LEU A 72 -31.42 -42.36 -11.83
N GLY A 73 -32.25 -43.05 -12.61
CA GLY A 73 -33.08 -44.16 -12.15
C GLY A 73 -33.14 -45.32 -13.16
N HIS A 74 -33.68 -46.47 -12.74
CA HIS A 74 -33.69 -47.72 -13.52
C HIS A 74 -34.41 -47.63 -14.89
N GLN A 75 -35.29 -46.64 -15.09
CA GLN A 75 -36.08 -46.47 -16.32
C GLN A 75 -36.05 -45.02 -16.84
N GLY A 76 -35.13 -44.18 -16.36
CA GLY A 76 -35.11 -42.76 -16.74
C GLY A 76 -33.85 -42.04 -16.33
N TYR A 77 -33.37 -41.20 -17.25
CA TYR A 77 -32.23 -40.32 -17.06
C TYR A 77 -32.67 -38.87 -17.35
N SER A 78 -32.38 -37.96 -16.43
CA SER A 78 -32.53 -36.52 -16.65
C SER A 78 -31.13 -35.90 -16.62
N ALA A 79 -30.78 -35.15 -17.66
CA ALA A 79 -29.51 -34.42 -17.72
C ALA A 79 -29.54 -33.23 -16.75
N GLY A 80 -28.46 -33.05 -15.99
CA GLY A 80 -28.25 -31.86 -15.17
C GLY A 80 -27.79 -30.66 -16.01
N THR A 81 -27.72 -29.49 -15.37
CA THR A 81 -27.09 -28.30 -15.94
C THR A 81 -25.92 -27.88 -15.06
N GLU A 82 -24.79 -27.60 -15.69
CA GLU A 82 -23.57 -27.08 -15.06
C GLU A 82 -23.12 -25.86 -15.87
N PHE A 83 -22.80 -24.76 -15.20
CA PHE A 83 -22.08 -23.65 -15.80
C PHE A 83 -20.59 -23.85 -15.53
N LYS A 84 -19.77 -23.77 -16.58
CA LYS A 84 -18.32 -23.74 -16.49
C LYS A 84 -17.85 -22.38 -16.99
N ASP A 85 -17.35 -21.54 -16.10
CA ASP A 85 -16.49 -20.45 -16.49
C ASP A 85 -15.11 -21.00 -16.89
N ASN A 86 -14.45 -20.29 -17.81
CA ASN A 86 -13.08 -20.60 -18.18
C ASN A 86 -12.17 -19.81 -17.27
N ALA A 87 -11.07 -20.44 -16.85
CA ALA A 87 -10.05 -19.75 -16.09
C ALA A 87 -9.55 -18.52 -16.88
N ASP A 88 -9.72 -17.32 -16.32
CA ASP A 88 -9.21 -16.07 -16.88
C ASP A 88 -8.04 -15.50 -16.06
N HIS A 89 -7.54 -14.34 -16.50
CA HIS A 89 -6.41 -13.70 -15.84
C HIS A 89 -6.87 -13.13 -14.49
N CYS A 90 -6.41 -13.77 -13.40
CA CYS A 90 -6.71 -13.48 -11.98
C CYS A 90 -7.79 -14.33 -11.29
N ASP A 91 -8.05 -15.55 -11.76
CA ASP A 91 -8.82 -16.56 -11.00
C ASP A 91 -8.04 -17.25 -9.86
N ASN A 92 -6.76 -16.90 -9.66
CA ASN A 92 -5.94 -17.31 -8.51
C ASN A 92 -5.76 -16.13 -7.54
N THR A 93 -4.85 -16.22 -6.56
CA THR A 93 -4.67 -15.16 -5.55
C THR A 93 -4.29 -13.81 -6.14
N CYS A 94 -3.72 -13.76 -7.36
CA CYS A 94 -3.31 -12.56 -8.11
C CYS A 94 -2.66 -11.41 -7.33
N ASP A 95 -2.09 -11.75 -6.16
CA ASP A 95 -1.77 -10.81 -5.10
C ASP A 95 -1.01 -9.61 -5.63
N ILE A 96 -1.41 -8.41 -5.20
CA ILE A 96 -0.64 -7.19 -5.39
C ILE A 96 0.67 -7.34 -4.60
N GLN A 97 1.66 -7.94 -5.24
CA GLN A 97 2.96 -8.15 -4.64
C GLN A 97 3.70 -6.82 -4.61
N PRO A 98 4.26 -6.44 -3.44
CA PRO A 98 5.31 -5.44 -3.42
C PRO A 98 6.39 -5.98 -4.35
N LEU A 99 6.61 -5.31 -5.48
CA LEU A 99 7.72 -5.64 -6.35
C LEU A 99 8.99 -5.48 -5.51
N ALA A 100 9.54 -6.60 -5.01
CA ALA A 100 10.97 -6.67 -4.77
C ALA A 100 11.62 -6.21 -6.10
N PRO A 101 12.72 -5.44 -6.08
CA PRO A 101 13.36 -5.03 -7.32
C PRO A 101 13.68 -6.29 -8.14
N SER A 102 12.84 -6.60 -9.11
CA SER A 102 13.09 -7.65 -10.06
C SER A 102 14.18 -7.08 -10.94
N SER A 103 15.33 -7.76 -10.92
CA SER A 103 16.30 -7.58 -11.98
C SER A 103 15.67 -8.10 -13.26
N GLU A 104 14.89 -7.24 -13.92
CA GLU A 104 14.55 -7.36 -15.33
C GLU A 104 15.86 -7.11 -16.10
N PHE A 105 16.59 -8.21 -16.33
CA PHE A 105 17.60 -8.36 -17.37
C PHE A 105 17.24 -9.59 -18.20
#